data_AF-A0A6P2ATG2-F1
#
_entry.id   AF-A0A6P2ATG2-F1
#
_cell.length_a   1.000
_cell.length_b   1.000
_cell.length_c   1.000
_cell.angle_alpha   90.00
_cell.angle_beta   90.00
_cell.angle_gamma   90.00
#
_symmetry.space_group_name_H-M   'P 1'
#
loop_
_entity.id
_entity.type
_entity.pdbx_description
1 polymer ?
#
loop_
_entity_poly.entity_id
_entity_poly.type
_entity_poly.pdbx_seq_one_letter_code
_entity_poly.pdbx_strand_id
1 'polypeptide(L)'
;MTILSPAAQFCRDCGQTHFSRDHAQLWAELSPRPLDWVNPDGAKPMGPYSLSPDPVHGVKAVKDPPSPSLLASLPPDLQLLIAQMGGLESVLRATFGQGSTHGNYPNRRKFLQQMLIGALLMGTANCGQQEASELDPSTAFGRLEKTHLKIAYLPIACATPIIMAEPLGFYEKYGLKVELVKMNGWPQVRDAAMAGELDAYHMLSPMPLAMSLGLSATATPIKLASIENINGSAITVALRHRDRLQQVADLRGFRIAVPYIYSMHNLLLRYHLASGGIHPDRDAELIVLPPPEMLSNLEAGTIDAMVAPEPFNQMAVEQGVGFIHRLTRQLWPGHPCCAFATSEAWMRQYPSTFRAVNKAIIDSTNYASQPQNRRAAAQAVAPAAYLNVPLAALESVFTGEFNDGLGNRQNIPDRIDFDPYPWKSFSYWITTQLQRWGFLTPGNWQHEAIADDVFMTGLARQLSKELGQNPPSLILRFEDLAYDRFDPSEPEQYLQAQIDRWDF
;
A
#
# COMPACT_ATOMS: atom_id res chain seq x y z
N MET A 1 57.92 -12.98 -4.29
CA MET A 1 57.50 -11.85 -5.15
C MET A 1 56.92 -12.46 -6.42
N THR A 2 55.60 -12.67 -6.44
CA THR A 2 54.82 -12.96 -7.66
C THR A 2 53.42 -12.44 -7.38
N ILE A 3 53.08 -11.28 -7.95
CA ILE A 3 51.74 -10.69 -7.83
C ILE A 3 50.91 -11.35 -8.93
N LEU A 4 49.88 -12.09 -8.55
CA LEU A 4 48.88 -12.62 -9.48
C LEU A 4 48.06 -11.45 -10.03
N SER A 5 48.11 -11.25 -11.35
CA SER A 5 47.29 -10.28 -12.07
C SER A 5 45.82 -10.73 -12.09
N PRO A 6 44.82 -9.84 -11.98
CA PRO A 6 43.42 -10.23 -12.13
C PRO A 6 43.18 -10.74 -13.56
N ALA A 7 42.37 -11.78 -13.72
CA ALA A 7 41.97 -12.29 -15.03
C ALA A 7 40.77 -11.49 -15.58
N ALA A 8 40.79 -11.19 -16.88
CA ALA A 8 39.66 -10.60 -17.59
C ALA A 8 38.47 -11.59 -17.61
N GLN A 9 37.24 -11.07 -17.53
CA GLN A 9 36.02 -11.89 -17.43
C GLN A 9 35.15 -11.71 -18.68
N PHE A 10 34.49 -12.79 -19.10
CA PHE A 10 33.58 -12.79 -20.24
C PHE A 10 32.27 -12.08 -19.88
N CYS A 11 31.93 -11.00 -20.60
CA CYS A 11 30.73 -10.22 -20.38
C CYS A 11 29.56 -10.80 -21.19
N ARG A 12 28.46 -11.15 -20.51
CA ARG A 12 27.25 -11.70 -21.17
C ARG A 12 26.42 -10.65 -21.91
N ASP A 13 26.67 -9.36 -21.66
CA ASP A 13 25.91 -8.26 -22.26
C ASP A 13 26.50 -7.83 -23.60
N CYS A 14 27.83 -7.76 -23.73
CA CYS A 14 28.51 -7.38 -24.98
C CYS A 14 29.18 -8.56 -25.72
N GLY A 15 29.28 -9.73 -25.09
CA GLY A 15 29.87 -10.94 -25.69
C GLY A 15 31.40 -10.94 -25.81
N GLN A 16 32.11 -10.02 -25.12
CA GLN A 16 33.57 -9.93 -25.15
C GLN A 16 34.21 -10.11 -23.75
N THR A 17 35.50 -10.47 -23.72
CA THR A 17 36.27 -10.64 -22.47
C THR A 17 37.14 -9.40 -22.24
N HIS A 18 36.84 -8.63 -21.20
CA HIS A 18 37.59 -7.42 -20.82
C HIS A 18 37.54 -7.23 -19.30
N PHE A 19 38.23 -6.21 -18.77
CA PHE A 19 38.20 -5.93 -17.33
C PHE A 19 36.96 -5.10 -16.97
N SER A 20 36.45 -5.29 -15.75
CA SER A 20 35.28 -4.54 -15.26
C SER A 20 35.54 -3.03 -15.21
N ARG A 21 36.82 -2.61 -15.08
CA ARG A 21 37.24 -1.20 -15.10
C ARG A 21 37.12 -0.55 -16.48
N ASP A 22 37.10 -1.33 -17.55
CA ASP A 22 37.07 -0.83 -18.93
C ASP A 22 35.68 -0.26 -19.29
N HIS A 23 34.63 -0.58 -18.51
CA HIS A 23 33.31 0.04 -18.63
C HIS A 23 33.33 1.53 -18.29
N ALA A 24 34.21 1.99 -17.37
CA ALA A 24 34.24 3.39 -16.95
C ALA A 24 34.64 4.34 -18.11
N GLN A 25 35.44 3.86 -19.07
CA GLN A 25 35.75 4.60 -20.30
C GLN A 25 34.60 4.57 -21.29
N LEU A 26 33.88 3.45 -21.41
CA LEU A 26 32.70 3.34 -22.27
C LEU A 26 31.59 4.33 -21.87
N TRP A 27 31.35 4.51 -20.57
CA TRP A 27 30.35 5.46 -20.05
C TRP A 27 30.72 6.93 -20.25
N ALA A 28 32.01 7.24 -20.42
CA ALA A 28 32.47 8.61 -20.66
C ALA A 28 32.29 9.05 -22.13
N GLU A 29 32.14 8.10 -23.07
CA GLU A 29 32.04 8.35 -24.51
C GLU A 29 30.60 8.22 -25.05
N LEU A 30 29.62 7.82 -24.23
CA LEU A 30 28.22 7.64 -24.65
C LEU A 30 27.47 8.97 -24.77
N SER A 31 26.62 9.09 -25.80
CA SER A 31 25.76 10.26 -26.02
C SER A 31 24.80 10.45 -24.82
N PRO A 32 24.64 11.67 -24.29
CA PRO A 32 23.78 11.95 -23.14
C PRO A 32 22.27 11.93 -23.48
N ARG A 33 21.89 11.62 -24.73
CA ARG A 33 20.49 11.52 -25.16
C ARG A 33 20.06 10.04 -25.25
N PRO A 34 19.11 9.59 -24.42
CA PRO A 34 18.71 8.17 -24.34
C PRO A 34 18.16 7.56 -25.64
N LEU A 35 17.65 8.40 -26.56
CA LEU A 35 17.09 7.95 -27.84
C LEU A 35 18.16 7.49 -28.83
N ASP A 36 19.42 7.93 -28.66
CA ASP A 36 20.52 7.54 -29.55
C ASP A 36 21.01 6.11 -29.28
N TRP A 37 20.54 5.47 -28.21
CA TRP A 37 20.92 4.11 -27.79
C TRP A 37 20.01 3.03 -28.41
N VAL A 38 18.94 3.44 -29.10
CA VAL A 38 17.97 2.54 -29.73
C VAL A 38 18.27 2.46 -31.22
N ASN A 39 18.88 1.35 -31.65
CA ASN A 39 19.12 1.11 -33.07
C ASN A 39 17.79 0.75 -33.78
N PRO A 40 17.33 1.51 -34.80
CA PRO A 40 16.02 1.28 -35.42
C PRO A 40 15.87 -0.09 -36.11
N ASP A 41 16.97 -0.73 -36.52
CA ASP A 41 16.93 -1.86 -37.45
C ASP A 41 17.42 -3.20 -36.86
N GLY A 42 17.50 -3.35 -35.54
CA GLY A 42 18.22 -4.47 -34.90
C GLY A 42 17.54 -5.22 -33.75
N ALA A 43 16.25 -5.01 -33.48
CA ALA A 43 15.58 -5.66 -32.34
C ALA A 43 15.36 -7.17 -32.58
N LYS A 44 16.18 -8.02 -31.94
CA LYS A 44 15.86 -9.46 -31.78
C LYS A 44 14.93 -9.65 -30.58
N PRO A 45 13.81 -10.38 -30.71
CA PRO A 45 12.90 -10.64 -29.61
C PRO A 45 13.56 -11.51 -28.54
N MET A 46 13.46 -11.12 -27.27
CA MET A 46 13.87 -11.96 -26.14
C MET A 46 12.90 -13.14 -25.99
N GLY A 47 13.42 -14.37 -26.11
CA GLY A 47 12.66 -15.59 -25.90
C GLY A 47 12.38 -15.89 -24.42
N PRO A 48 11.50 -16.85 -24.12
CA PRO A 48 11.03 -17.12 -22.77
C PRO A 48 12.14 -17.71 -21.89
N TYR A 49 12.26 -17.20 -20.66
CA TYR A 49 13.19 -17.69 -19.64
C TYR A 49 12.77 -19.07 -19.12
N SER A 50 13.64 -20.06 -19.33
CA SER A 50 13.57 -21.38 -18.68
C SER A 50 14.40 -21.32 -17.39
N LEU A 51 13.74 -21.52 -16.24
CA LEU A 51 14.43 -21.78 -14.98
C LEU A 51 14.66 -23.29 -14.88
N SER A 52 15.91 -23.73 -15.00
CA SER A 52 16.33 -25.08 -14.58
C SER A 52 17.18 -24.95 -13.32
N PRO A 53 16.99 -25.82 -12.30
CA PRO A 53 17.76 -25.76 -11.07
C PRO A 53 19.05 -26.58 -11.22
N ASP A 54 20.19 -26.02 -10.85
CA ASP A 54 21.34 -26.83 -10.42
C ASP A 54 22.27 -26.04 -9.47
N PRO A 55 23.03 -26.75 -8.60
CA PRO A 55 23.39 -26.30 -7.26
C PRO A 55 24.80 -25.73 -7.20
N VAL A 56 25.02 -24.68 -6.40
CA VAL A 56 26.37 -24.15 -6.14
C VAL A 56 26.65 -24.04 -4.64
N HIS A 57 27.45 -25.01 -4.19
CA HIS A 57 28.54 -24.95 -3.22
C HIS A 57 28.39 -24.14 -1.90
N GLY A 58 28.06 -24.90 -0.84
CA GLY A 58 28.88 -25.05 0.37
C GLY A 58 29.50 -23.82 1.05
N VAL A 59 28.80 -23.29 2.05
CA VAL A 59 29.42 -22.51 3.14
C VAL A 59 29.38 -23.34 4.42
N LYS A 60 30.55 -23.75 4.91
CA LYS A 60 30.70 -24.37 6.24
C LYS A 60 30.39 -23.32 7.31
N ALA A 61 29.51 -23.65 8.24
CA ALA A 61 29.28 -22.87 9.44
C ALA A 61 30.56 -22.82 10.30
N VAL A 62 31.08 -21.61 10.54
CA VAL A 62 32.10 -21.37 11.56
C VAL A 62 31.37 -21.26 12.90
N LYS A 63 31.46 -22.31 13.71
CA LYS A 63 31.17 -22.27 15.15
C LYS A 63 32.46 -21.91 15.85
N ASP A 64 32.54 -20.72 16.44
CA ASP A 64 33.30 -20.45 17.67
C ASP A 64 32.94 -19.04 18.21
N PRO A 65 32.74 -18.87 19.53
CA PRO A 65 32.42 -17.57 20.15
C PRO A 65 33.66 -16.64 20.24
N PRO A 66 33.47 -15.30 20.28
CA PRO A 66 34.59 -14.36 20.34
C PRO A 66 35.34 -14.40 21.68
N SER A 67 36.66 -14.18 21.62
CA SER A 67 37.56 -14.35 22.76
C SER A 67 37.41 -13.26 23.85
N PRO A 68 37.67 -13.58 25.15
CA PRO A 68 37.43 -12.69 26.31
C PRO A 68 38.29 -11.42 26.43
N SER A 69 39.12 -11.08 25.43
CA SER A 69 40.23 -10.13 25.60
C SER A 69 39.84 -8.65 25.44
N LEU A 70 38.72 -8.32 24.79
CA LEU A 70 38.35 -6.91 24.52
C LEU A 70 37.67 -6.23 25.73
N LEU A 71 36.81 -6.96 26.44
CA LEU A 71 36.03 -6.46 27.58
C LEU A 71 36.90 -6.02 28.76
N ALA A 72 37.99 -6.76 29.03
CA ALA A 72 38.90 -6.47 30.14
C ALA A 72 39.72 -5.17 29.95
N SER A 73 39.77 -4.63 28.73
CA SER A 73 40.54 -3.42 28.39
C SER A 73 39.76 -2.11 28.52
N LEU A 74 38.45 -2.18 28.82
CA LEU A 74 37.57 -1.02 28.94
C LEU A 74 37.55 -0.44 30.37
N PRO A 75 37.23 0.85 30.56
CA PRO A 75 37.00 1.42 31.88
C PRO A 75 35.90 0.68 32.68
N PRO A 76 35.98 0.57 34.02
CA PRO A 76 35.07 -0.26 34.83
C PRO A 76 33.59 0.13 34.71
N ASP A 77 33.30 1.43 34.58
CA ASP A 77 31.98 2.00 34.36
C ASP A 77 31.37 1.56 33.02
N LEU A 78 32.18 1.49 31.97
CA LEU A 78 31.76 1.01 30.65
C LEU A 78 31.53 -0.51 30.64
N GLN A 79 32.36 -1.27 31.36
CA GLN A 79 32.16 -2.72 31.51
C GLN A 79 30.83 -3.03 32.20
N LEU A 80 30.48 -2.24 33.23
CA LEU A 80 29.23 -2.39 33.98
C LEU A 80 28.00 -2.06 33.13
N LEU A 81 28.09 -1.00 32.32
CA LEU A 81 27.04 -0.61 31.38
C LEU A 81 26.81 -1.67 30.29
N ILE A 82 27.89 -2.24 29.73
CA ILE A 82 27.81 -3.32 28.74
C ILE A 82 27.20 -4.60 29.35
N ALA A 83 27.55 -4.91 30.60
CA ALA A 83 26.97 -6.05 31.32
C ALA A 83 25.46 -5.86 31.56
N GLN A 84 25.03 -4.66 31.95
CA GLN A 84 23.61 -4.34 32.12
C GLN A 84 22.81 -4.37 30.81
N MET A 85 23.46 -4.11 29.67
CA MET A 85 22.84 -4.18 28.33
C MET A 85 22.86 -5.59 27.71
N GLY A 86 23.16 -6.63 28.49
CA GLY A 86 23.15 -8.01 28.01
C GLY A 86 24.38 -8.40 27.19
N GLY A 87 25.52 -7.74 27.43
CA GLY A 87 26.81 -8.08 26.83
C GLY A 87 27.17 -7.29 25.57
N LEU A 88 28.44 -7.38 25.17
CA LEU A 88 29.02 -6.59 24.06
C LEU A 88 28.30 -6.84 22.72
N GLU A 89 27.83 -8.07 22.52
CA GLU A 89 27.13 -8.49 21.30
C GLU A 89 25.78 -7.79 21.14
N SER A 90 25.04 -7.61 22.24
CA SER A 90 23.76 -6.91 22.27
C SER A 90 23.94 -5.42 21.93
N VAL A 91 25.00 -4.81 22.46
CA VAL A 91 25.37 -3.42 22.15
C VAL A 91 25.79 -3.26 20.68
N LEU A 92 26.60 -4.18 20.15
CA LEU A 92 27.01 -4.15 18.75
C LEU A 92 25.83 -4.34 17.80
N ARG A 93 24.92 -5.25 18.12
CA ARG A 93 23.70 -5.49 17.33
C ARG A 93 22.75 -4.30 17.36
N ALA A 94 22.61 -3.64 18.52
CA ALA A 94 21.82 -2.43 18.66
C ALA A 94 22.44 -1.23 17.91
N THR A 95 23.77 -1.17 17.84
CA THR A 95 24.48 -0.04 17.22
C THR A 95 24.67 -0.22 15.71
N PHE A 96 24.81 -1.46 15.22
CA PHE A 96 25.21 -1.75 13.84
C PHE A 96 24.26 -2.69 13.07
N GLY A 97 23.16 -3.16 13.70
CA GLY A 97 22.15 -4.01 13.07
C GLY A 97 22.50 -5.51 13.06
N GLN A 98 21.54 -6.36 12.66
CA GLN A 98 21.78 -7.81 12.56
C GLN A 98 22.58 -8.14 11.29
N GLY A 99 23.77 -8.74 11.44
CA GLY A 99 24.60 -9.19 10.31
C GLY A 99 26.00 -8.60 10.26
N SER A 100 26.39 -7.73 11.20
CA SER A 100 27.77 -7.25 11.30
C SER A 100 28.68 -8.33 11.91
N THR A 101 29.09 -9.30 11.09
CA THR A 101 30.21 -10.20 11.39
C THR A 101 31.49 -9.69 10.71
N HIS A 102 32.63 -9.98 11.34
CA HIS A 102 33.99 -9.50 11.05
C HIS A 102 34.29 -9.04 9.60
N GLY A 103 34.78 -7.80 9.46
CA GLY A 103 35.46 -7.41 8.22
C GLY A 103 35.73 -5.92 7.97
N ASN A 104 35.04 -4.99 8.65
CA ASN A 104 35.27 -3.56 8.40
C ASN A 104 34.99 -2.71 9.64
N TYR A 105 35.94 -2.65 10.58
CA TYR A 105 35.83 -1.73 11.72
C TYR A 105 36.19 -0.31 11.26
N PRO A 106 35.33 0.70 11.51
CA PRO A 106 35.73 2.09 11.34
C PRO A 106 36.83 2.44 12.36
N ASN A 107 37.83 3.22 11.95
CA ASN A 107 38.96 3.65 12.78
C ASN A 107 38.54 4.05 14.20
N ARG A 108 39.36 3.72 15.22
CA ARG A 108 39.13 3.96 16.67
C ARG A 108 38.48 5.31 17.01
N ARG A 109 38.79 6.36 16.25
CA ARG A 109 38.21 7.71 16.38
C ARG A 109 36.72 7.78 16.00
N LYS A 110 36.29 7.12 14.93
CA LYS A 110 34.87 7.02 14.52
C LYS A 110 34.06 6.15 15.49
N PHE A 111 34.66 5.06 16.00
CA PHE A 111 34.04 4.23 17.04
C PHE A 111 33.72 5.04 18.31
N LEU A 112 34.70 5.83 18.81
CA LEU A 112 34.49 6.68 19.98
C LEU A 112 33.50 7.82 19.72
N GLN A 113 33.49 8.40 18.51
CA GLN A 113 32.51 9.44 18.14
C GLN A 113 31.07 8.90 18.09
N GLN A 114 30.87 7.68 17.55
CA GLN A 114 29.55 7.07 17.49
C GLN A 114 29.05 6.62 18.87
N MET A 115 29.95 6.16 19.76
CA MET A 115 29.61 5.91 21.17
C MET A 115 29.21 7.20 21.91
N LEU A 116 29.91 8.31 21.68
CA LEU A 116 29.56 9.61 22.28
C LEU A 116 28.19 10.13 21.79
N ILE A 117 27.85 9.91 20.52
CA ILE A 117 26.52 10.27 19.98
C ILE A 117 25.43 9.39 20.61
N GLY A 118 25.68 8.10 20.79
CA GLY A 118 24.76 7.20 21.49
C GLY A 118 24.56 7.56 22.97
N ALA A 119 25.62 8.02 23.65
CA ALA A 119 25.55 8.48 25.03
C ALA A 119 24.85 9.85 25.18
N LEU A 120 25.02 10.78 24.24
CA LEU A 120 24.33 12.07 24.25
C LEU A 120 22.82 11.93 24.02
N LEU A 121 22.39 10.94 23.21
CA LEU A 121 20.97 10.68 22.96
C LEU A 121 20.23 10.08 24.16
N MET A 122 20.95 9.57 25.17
CA MET A 122 20.34 9.04 26.40
C MET A 122 20.52 9.95 27.64
N GLY A 123 21.19 11.11 27.48
CA GLY A 123 21.44 12.06 28.56
C GLY A 123 20.28 13.00 28.92
N THR A 124 19.16 12.98 28.20
CA THR A 124 17.99 13.85 28.49
C THR A 124 16.83 13.12 29.16
N ALA A 125 17.05 11.90 29.65
CA ALA A 125 16.03 11.11 30.35
C ALA A 125 16.41 10.85 31.81
N ASN A 126 16.90 11.85 32.55
CA ASN A 126 16.76 11.85 34.00
C ASN A 126 16.97 13.24 34.62
N CYS A 127 16.13 13.57 35.60
CA CYS A 127 16.09 14.77 36.47
C CYS A 127 15.37 16.02 35.94
N GLY A 128 14.24 16.32 36.60
CA GLY A 128 13.75 17.68 36.78
C GLY A 128 12.23 17.80 36.78
N GLN A 129 11.58 17.58 37.92
CA GLN A 129 10.26 18.15 38.19
C GLN A 129 10.34 19.66 37.98
N GLN A 130 9.66 20.17 36.96
CA GLN A 130 9.29 21.58 36.83
C GLN A 130 7.80 21.66 36.58
N GLU A 131 7.19 22.55 37.35
CA GLU A 131 5.77 22.86 37.42
C GLU A 131 5.16 22.96 36.02
N ALA A 132 4.01 22.29 35.85
CA ALA A 132 3.18 22.42 34.68
C ALA A 132 2.69 23.87 34.59
N SER A 133 3.38 24.69 33.79
CA SER A 133 2.75 25.90 33.25
C SER A 133 1.69 25.43 32.26
N GLU A 134 0.45 25.84 32.46
CA GLU A 134 -0.65 25.64 31.53
C GLU A 134 -0.21 26.00 30.10
N LEU A 135 -0.06 24.97 29.26
CA LEU A 135 0.23 25.13 27.85
C LEU A 135 -1.06 25.54 27.15
N ASP A 136 -1.05 26.75 26.61
CA ASP A 136 -2.02 27.29 25.68
C ASP A 136 -2.30 26.27 24.55
N PRO A 137 -3.55 25.79 24.39
CA PRO A 137 -3.92 24.79 23.38
C PRO A 137 -3.69 25.26 21.93
N SER A 138 -3.37 26.53 21.70
CA SER A 138 -3.20 27.11 20.37
C SER A 138 -1.80 26.93 19.74
N THR A 139 -0.84 26.31 20.43
CA THR A 139 0.59 26.27 20.01
C THR A 139 1.19 24.89 19.69
N ALA A 140 0.39 23.84 19.46
CA ALA A 140 0.92 22.49 19.21
C ALA A 140 1.01 22.07 17.72
N PHE A 141 1.42 22.97 16.82
CA PHE A 141 2.08 22.55 15.59
C PHE A 141 3.58 22.63 15.82
N GLY A 142 4.24 21.49 16.06
CA GLY A 142 5.69 21.42 15.89
C GLY A 142 6.04 21.98 14.50
N ARG A 143 7.14 22.74 14.39
CA ARG A 143 7.57 23.30 13.11
C ARG A 143 7.64 22.18 12.07
N LEU A 144 6.89 22.31 10.98
CA LEU A 144 6.86 21.32 9.91
C LEU A 144 8.27 21.10 9.37
N GLU A 145 8.68 19.83 9.34
CA GLU A 145 9.99 19.42 8.83
C GLU A 145 10.05 19.55 7.31
N LYS A 146 8.92 19.37 6.63
CA LYS A 146 8.75 19.52 5.18
C LYS A 146 7.39 20.15 4.89
N THR A 147 7.35 21.12 3.98
CA THR A 147 6.10 21.85 3.64
C THR A 147 5.63 21.60 2.21
N HIS A 148 6.51 21.16 1.33
CA HIS A 148 6.20 20.85 -0.07
C HIS A 148 6.18 19.34 -0.24
N LEU A 149 5.03 18.76 -0.56
CA LEU A 149 4.84 17.32 -0.64
C LEU A 149 4.47 16.90 -2.06
N LYS A 150 4.95 15.73 -2.49
CA LYS A 150 4.46 15.03 -3.68
C LYS A 150 3.64 13.83 -3.25
N ILE A 151 2.39 13.76 -3.70
CA ILE A 151 1.46 12.68 -3.32
C ILE A 151 1.02 11.95 -4.58
N ALA A 152 1.25 10.64 -4.63
CA ALA A 152 0.78 9.79 -5.72
C ALA A 152 -0.73 9.61 -5.65
N TYR A 153 -1.42 9.69 -6.79
CA TYR A 153 -2.82 9.27 -6.88
C TYR A 153 -3.13 8.57 -8.21
N LEU A 154 -4.14 7.71 -8.16
CA LEU A 154 -4.74 7.12 -9.35
C LEU A 154 -6.03 7.91 -9.66
N PRO A 155 -6.32 8.26 -10.93
CA PRO A 155 -7.50 9.06 -11.28
C PRO A 155 -8.81 8.25 -11.17
N ILE A 156 -9.24 7.97 -9.95
CA ILE A 156 -10.49 7.30 -9.59
C ILE A 156 -11.22 8.07 -8.49
N ALA A 157 -12.52 7.82 -8.33
CA ALA A 157 -13.35 8.42 -7.29
C ALA A 157 -12.79 8.24 -5.88
N CYS A 158 -12.05 7.17 -5.62
CA CYS A 158 -11.43 6.90 -4.32
C CYS A 158 -10.40 7.95 -3.90
N ALA A 159 -9.73 8.60 -4.86
CA ALA A 159 -8.73 9.64 -4.59
C ALA A 159 -9.34 11.00 -4.22
N THR A 160 -10.66 11.08 -4.07
CA THR A 160 -11.40 12.31 -3.75
C THR A 160 -10.81 13.08 -2.57
N PRO A 161 -10.48 12.47 -1.41
CA PRO A 161 -9.91 13.19 -0.28
C PRO A 161 -8.50 13.78 -0.55
N ILE A 162 -7.69 13.12 -1.39
CA ILE A 162 -6.38 13.66 -1.79
C ILE A 162 -6.58 14.84 -2.74
N ILE A 163 -7.46 14.68 -3.73
CA ILE A 163 -7.64 15.67 -4.79
C ILE A 163 -8.28 16.95 -4.26
N MET A 164 -9.40 16.84 -3.53
CA MET A 164 -10.15 18.03 -3.11
C MET A 164 -9.48 18.82 -1.99
N ALA A 165 -8.50 18.24 -1.29
CA ALA A 165 -7.80 18.89 -0.20
C ALA A 165 -7.05 20.17 -0.64
N GLU A 166 -6.63 20.25 -1.91
CA GLU A 166 -6.05 21.48 -2.49
C GLU A 166 -7.13 22.55 -2.77
N PRO A 167 -8.14 22.33 -3.64
CA PRO A 167 -9.14 23.35 -3.98
C PRO A 167 -10.01 23.79 -2.80
N LEU A 168 -10.14 22.98 -1.74
CA LEU A 168 -10.84 23.34 -0.51
C LEU A 168 -9.94 23.97 0.55
N GLY A 169 -8.64 24.14 0.27
CA GLY A 169 -7.69 24.80 1.16
C GLY A 169 -7.28 23.97 2.40
N PHE A 170 -7.59 22.67 2.43
CA PHE A 170 -7.22 21.81 3.55
C PHE A 170 -5.71 21.62 3.68
N TYR A 171 -4.96 21.56 2.57
CA TYR A 171 -3.49 21.52 2.67
C TYR A 171 -2.92 22.84 3.21
N GLU A 172 -3.39 23.98 2.70
CA GLU A 172 -2.95 25.31 3.13
C GLU A 172 -3.26 25.57 4.60
N LYS A 173 -4.43 25.13 5.08
CA LYS A 173 -4.83 25.17 6.50
C LYS A 173 -3.77 24.60 7.44
N TYR A 174 -3.00 23.61 6.98
CA TYR A 174 -1.93 22.97 7.75
C TYR A 174 -0.53 23.37 7.30
N GLY A 175 -0.36 24.45 6.53
CA GLY A 175 0.93 24.96 6.09
C GLY A 175 1.62 24.10 5.02
N LEU A 176 0.84 23.29 4.29
CA LEU A 176 1.33 22.38 3.26
C LEU A 176 1.03 22.90 1.87
N LYS A 177 1.98 22.68 0.97
CA LYS A 177 1.81 22.78 -0.48
C LYS A 177 1.98 21.40 -1.07
N VAL A 178 0.98 20.90 -1.79
CA VAL A 178 0.96 19.54 -2.32
C VAL A 178 0.99 19.57 -3.84
N GLU A 179 1.85 18.75 -4.43
CA GLU A 179 1.87 18.42 -5.84
C GLU A 179 1.31 17.00 -6.00
N LEU A 180 0.19 16.88 -6.73
CA LEU A 180 -0.41 15.59 -7.01
C LEU A 180 0.24 14.94 -8.22
N VAL A 181 0.80 13.74 -8.03
CA VAL A 181 1.46 12.97 -9.07
C VAL A 181 0.50 11.89 -9.57
N LYS A 182 -0.04 12.11 -10.77
CA LYS A 182 -0.95 11.16 -11.42
C LYS A 182 -0.20 9.90 -11.83
N MET A 183 -0.71 8.75 -11.39
CA MET A 183 -0.20 7.41 -11.71
C MET A 183 -1.07 6.74 -12.78
N ASN A 184 -0.46 5.83 -13.53
CA ASN A 184 -1.10 5.07 -14.61
C ASN A 184 -1.55 3.66 -14.17
N GLY A 185 -1.11 3.20 -13.00
CA GLY A 185 -1.54 1.92 -12.45
C GLY A 185 -0.96 1.65 -11.07
N TRP A 186 -1.52 0.66 -10.39
CA TRP A 186 -1.11 0.26 -9.04
C TRP A 186 0.32 -0.30 -8.94
N PRO A 187 0.87 -1.00 -9.96
CA PRO A 187 2.30 -1.34 -9.95
C PRO A 187 3.20 -0.12 -9.86
N GLN A 188 2.86 0.97 -10.58
CA GLN A 188 3.64 2.22 -10.53
C GLN A 188 3.59 2.87 -9.14
N VAL A 189 2.42 2.86 -8.49
CA VAL A 189 2.27 3.33 -7.10
C VAL A 189 3.15 2.51 -6.15
N ARG A 190 3.13 1.18 -6.27
CA ARG A 190 3.97 0.27 -5.48
C ARG A 190 5.45 0.61 -5.69
N ASP A 191 5.89 0.68 -6.94
CA ASP A 191 7.30 0.88 -7.29
C ASP A 191 7.81 2.25 -6.79
N ALA A 192 7.00 3.31 -6.94
CA ALA A 192 7.31 4.63 -6.39
C ALA A 192 7.45 4.62 -4.85
N ALA A 193 6.56 3.87 -4.18
CA ALA A 193 6.61 3.72 -2.72
C ALA A 193 7.80 2.89 -2.23
N MET A 194 8.20 1.86 -2.97
CA MET A 194 9.42 1.10 -2.71
C MET A 194 10.68 1.94 -2.93
N ALA A 195 10.70 2.77 -3.97
CA ALA A 195 11.80 3.66 -4.27
C ALA A 195 11.88 4.85 -3.29
N GLY A 196 10.78 5.18 -2.59
CA GLY A 196 10.72 6.32 -1.68
C GLY A 196 10.78 7.67 -2.43
N GLU A 197 10.36 7.70 -3.70
CA GLU A 197 10.44 8.88 -4.57
C GLU A 197 9.45 9.98 -4.18
N LEU A 198 8.34 9.60 -3.55
CA LEU A 198 7.24 10.48 -3.18
C LEU A 198 6.98 10.45 -1.67
N ASP A 199 6.27 11.46 -1.19
CA ASP A 199 6.05 11.67 0.24
C ASP A 199 4.88 10.82 0.77
N ALA A 200 3.84 10.64 -0.04
CA ALA A 200 2.68 9.82 0.30
C ALA A 200 2.01 9.24 -0.94
N TYR A 201 1.11 8.27 -0.71
CA TYR A 201 0.56 7.42 -1.75
C TYR A 201 -0.92 7.11 -1.49
N HIS A 202 -1.72 7.31 -2.53
CA HIS A 202 -3.03 6.67 -2.69
C HIS A 202 -2.82 5.16 -2.90
N MET A 203 -3.35 4.31 -2.04
CA MET A 203 -3.18 2.86 -2.15
C MET A 203 -4.49 2.11 -1.93
N LEU A 204 -4.68 0.99 -2.62
CA LEU A 204 -5.73 0.03 -2.28
C LEU A 204 -5.44 -0.52 -0.88
N SER A 205 -6.45 -0.64 0.00
CA SER A 205 -6.21 -0.97 1.42
C SER A 205 -5.41 -2.28 1.67
N PRO A 206 -5.45 -3.32 0.80
CA PRO A 206 -4.58 -4.48 0.94
C PRO A 206 -3.12 -4.25 0.52
N MET A 207 -2.81 -3.21 -0.26
CA MET A 207 -1.43 -2.96 -0.73
C MET A 207 -0.45 -2.65 0.40
N PRO A 208 -0.74 -1.77 1.39
CA PRO A 208 0.15 -1.57 2.53
C PRO A 208 0.50 -2.87 3.27
N LEU A 209 -0.49 -3.76 3.45
CA LEU A 209 -0.27 -5.08 4.06
C LEU A 209 0.63 -5.96 3.19
N ALA A 210 0.31 -6.10 1.91
CA ALA A 210 1.08 -6.92 0.97
C ALA A 210 2.53 -6.42 0.81
N MET A 211 2.75 -5.10 0.84
CA MET A 211 4.08 -4.50 0.76
C MET A 211 4.90 -4.71 2.04
N SER A 212 4.30 -4.45 3.21
CA SER A 212 4.98 -4.64 4.50
C SER A 212 5.30 -6.12 4.77
N LEU A 213 4.46 -7.04 4.30
CA LEU A 213 4.67 -8.50 4.39
C LEU A 213 5.57 -9.08 3.28
N GLY A 214 5.98 -8.26 2.29
CA GLY A 214 6.84 -8.72 1.20
C GLY A 214 6.16 -9.69 0.22
N LEU A 215 4.84 -9.61 0.06
CA LEU A 215 4.09 -10.49 -0.84
C LEU A 215 4.27 -10.11 -2.31
N SER A 216 4.45 -8.82 -2.59
CA SER A 216 4.62 -8.34 -3.97
C SER A 216 6.07 -8.30 -4.44
N ALA A 217 7.02 -8.06 -3.52
CA ALA A 217 8.44 -7.81 -3.79
C ALA A 217 9.21 -7.82 -2.44
N THR A 218 10.38 -7.19 -2.36
CA THR A 218 11.07 -6.96 -1.08
C THR A 218 10.16 -6.23 -0.10
N ALA A 219 10.09 -6.76 1.13
CA ALA A 219 9.31 -6.17 2.21
C ALA A 219 9.66 -4.69 2.38
N THR A 220 8.65 -3.84 2.20
CA THR A 220 8.76 -2.39 2.28
C THR A 220 7.74 -1.92 3.30
N PRO A 221 8.16 -1.46 4.49
CA PRO A 221 7.23 -1.02 5.53
C PRO A 221 6.43 0.20 5.08
N ILE A 222 5.13 -0.01 4.85
CA ILE A 222 4.15 1.03 4.53
C ILE A 222 3.18 1.17 5.69
N LYS A 223 2.86 2.42 6.04
CA LYS A 223 1.88 2.76 7.08
C LYS A 223 0.63 3.32 6.43
N LEU A 224 -0.50 2.68 6.70
CA LEU A 224 -1.83 3.11 6.31
C LEU A 224 -2.32 4.13 7.35
N ALA A 225 -2.36 5.40 6.96
CA ALA A 225 -2.63 6.52 7.85
C ALA A 225 -4.13 6.74 8.07
N SER A 226 -4.91 6.72 7.00
CA SER A 226 -6.37 6.89 7.00
C SER A 226 -7.00 6.19 5.81
N ILE A 227 -8.24 5.74 5.96
CA ILE A 227 -9.05 5.27 4.83
C ILE A 227 -9.50 6.49 4.02
N GLU A 228 -9.52 6.40 2.70
CA GLU A 228 -10.01 7.49 1.88
C GLU A 228 -11.47 7.30 1.57
N ASN A 229 -11.88 6.07 1.25
CA ASN A 229 -13.26 5.74 0.98
C ASN A 229 -13.60 4.31 1.43
N ILE A 230 -14.87 4.13 1.76
CA ILE A 230 -15.51 2.83 1.94
C ILE A 230 -16.50 2.59 0.81
N ASN A 231 -16.81 1.32 0.52
CA ASN A 231 -17.59 0.93 -0.65
C ASN A 231 -16.95 1.45 -1.96
N GLY A 232 -17.74 1.94 -2.92
CA GLY A 232 -17.22 2.65 -4.11
C GLY A 232 -16.70 1.74 -5.23
N SER A 233 -17.28 0.56 -5.38
CA SER A 233 -17.03 -0.35 -6.50
C SER A 233 -18.28 -1.19 -6.80
N ALA A 234 -18.26 -1.89 -7.93
CA ALA A 234 -19.31 -2.78 -8.36
C ALA A 234 -18.73 -3.92 -9.22
N ILE A 235 -19.42 -5.06 -9.22
CA ILE A 235 -19.30 -6.08 -10.24
C ILE A 235 -20.16 -5.63 -11.42
N THR A 236 -19.51 -5.20 -12.48
CA THR A 236 -20.14 -4.74 -13.72
C THR A 236 -19.94 -5.78 -14.80
N VAL A 237 -21.02 -6.20 -15.45
CA VAL A 237 -21.01 -7.28 -16.44
C VAL A 237 -21.37 -6.69 -17.80
N ALA A 238 -20.74 -7.20 -18.87
CA ALA A 238 -21.05 -6.77 -20.22
C ALA A 238 -22.52 -7.00 -20.56
N LEU A 239 -23.15 -6.04 -21.26
CA LEU A 239 -24.59 -6.07 -21.54
C LEU A 239 -25.02 -7.31 -22.34
N ARG A 240 -24.11 -7.89 -23.14
CA ARG A 240 -24.34 -9.13 -23.89
C ARG A 240 -24.68 -10.35 -23.00
N HIS A 241 -24.35 -10.31 -21.71
CA HIS A 241 -24.63 -11.39 -20.76
C HIS A 241 -25.88 -11.16 -19.91
N ARG A 242 -26.63 -10.06 -20.13
CA ARG A 242 -27.79 -9.67 -19.30
C ARG A 242 -28.83 -10.79 -19.14
N ASP A 243 -29.10 -11.52 -20.24
CA ASP A 243 -30.17 -12.53 -20.27
C ASP A 243 -29.67 -13.87 -19.69
N ARG A 244 -28.34 -14.08 -19.70
CA ARG A 244 -27.68 -15.28 -19.17
C ARG A 244 -27.47 -15.22 -17.66
N LEU A 245 -27.23 -14.05 -17.08
CA LEU A 245 -26.82 -13.91 -15.69
C LEU A 245 -28.02 -13.87 -14.74
N GLN A 246 -28.36 -15.01 -14.13
CA GLN A 246 -29.45 -15.15 -13.17
C GLN A 246 -28.94 -15.41 -11.75
N GLN A 247 -27.80 -16.08 -11.62
CA GLN A 247 -27.18 -16.48 -10.36
C GLN A 247 -25.66 -16.37 -10.44
N VAL A 248 -25.00 -16.37 -9.29
CA VAL A 248 -23.53 -16.26 -9.20
C VAL A 248 -22.83 -17.35 -10.01
N ALA A 249 -23.38 -18.57 -10.02
CA ALA A 249 -22.84 -19.71 -10.75
C ALA A 249 -22.72 -19.48 -12.27
N ASP A 250 -23.46 -18.52 -12.84
CA ASP A 250 -23.44 -18.22 -14.28
C ASP A 250 -22.20 -17.41 -14.70
N LEU A 251 -21.47 -16.84 -13.72
CA LEU A 251 -20.16 -16.20 -13.91
C LEU A 251 -19.04 -17.21 -14.20
N ARG A 252 -19.33 -18.52 -14.14
CA ARG A 252 -18.36 -19.57 -14.47
C ARG A 252 -17.89 -19.42 -15.93
N GLY A 253 -16.58 -19.49 -16.11
CA GLY A 253 -15.88 -19.32 -17.38
C GLY A 253 -15.74 -17.87 -17.83
N PHE A 254 -16.17 -16.89 -17.03
CA PHE A 254 -16.01 -15.48 -17.40
C PHE A 254 -14.55 -15.06 -17.26
N ARG A 255 -14.11 -14.19 -18.19
CA ARG A 255 -12.91 -13.39 -18.01
C ARG A 255 -13.24 -12.11 -17.27
N ILE A 256 -12.77 -11.97 -16.03
CA ILE A 256 -13.15 -10.89 -15.12
C ILE A 256 -11.94 -10.04 -14.78
N ALA A 257 -12.00 -8.74 -15.08
CA ALA A 257 -10.92 -7.83 -14.75
C ALA A 257 -11.03 -7.29 -13.31
N VAL A 258 -9.88 -7.20 -12.64
CA VAL A 258 -9.70 -6.50 -11.36
C VAL A 258 -8.54 -5.50 -11.49
N PRO A 259 -8.51 -4.40 -10.71
CA PRO A 259 -7.49 -3.38 -10.87
C PRO A 259 -6.09 -3.84 -10.43
N TYR A 260 -6.02 -4.73 -9.44
CA TYR A 260 -4.77 -5.24 -8.90
C TYR A 260 -4.99 -6.52 -8.09
N ILE A 261 -3.95 -7.35 -7.97
CA ILE A 261 -4.02 -8.62 -7.25
C ILE A 261 -4.22 -8.41 -5.73
N TYR A 262 -3.53 -7.45 -5.13
CA TYR A 262 -3.70 -7.06 -3.73
C TYR A 262 -4.73 -5.94 -3.61
N SER A 263 -6.00 -6.26 -3.86
CA SER A 263 -7.09 -5.29 -3.85
C SER A 263 -8.37 -5.84 -3.24
N MET A 264 -9.18 -4.94 -2.67
CA MET A 264 -10.51 -5.29 -2.16
C MET A 264 -11.44 -5.76 -3.30
N HIS A 265 -11.25 -5.24 -4.50
CA HIS A 265 -11.92 -5.69 -5.72
C HIS A 265 -11.70 -7.20 -5.95
N ASN A 266 -10.44 -7.66 -5.89
CA ASN A 266 -10.09 -9.07 -6.05
C ASN A 266 -10.63 -9.92 -4.88
N LEU A 267 -10.41 -9.49 -3.64
CA LEU A 267 -10.84 -10.28 -2.46
C LEU A 267 -12.37 -10.41 -2.38
N LEU A 268 -13.12 -9.34 -2.65
CA LEU A 268 -14.58 -9.37 -2.68
C LEU A 268 -15.13 -10.13 -3.88
N LEU A 269 -14.47 -10.06 -5.05
CA LEU A 269 -14.85 -10.87 -6.20
C LEU A 269 -14.69 -12.37 -5.87
N ARG A 270 -13.56 -12.76 -5.28
CA ARG A 270 -13.31 -14.14 -4.86
C ARG A 270 -14.34 -14.62 -3.85
N TYR A 271 -14.66 -13.79 -2.86
CA TYR A 271 -15.73 -14.06 -1.88
C TYR A 271 -17.09 -14.25 -2.57
N HIS A 272 -17.41 -13.41 -3.55
CA HIS A 272 -18.64 -13.54 -4.32
C HIS A 272 -18.67 -14.82 -5.16
N LEU A 273 -17.62 -15.10 -5.94
CA LEU A 273 -17.52 -16.29 -6.78
C LEU A 273 -17.62 -17.60 -5.98
N ALA A 274 -16.94 -17.68 -4.82
CA ALA A 274 -17.01 -18.83 -3.93
C ALA A 274 -18.46 -19.12 -3.48
N SER A 275 -19.27 -18.08 -3.22
CA SER A 275 -20.69 -18.24 -2.87
C SER A 275 -21.53 -18.93 -3.97
N GLY A 276 -21.08 -18.86 -5.23
CA GLY A 276 -21.67 -19.55 -6.38
C GLY A 276 -21.00 -20.89 -6.73
N GLY A 277 -20.10 -21.38 -5.87
CA GLY A 277 -19.32 -22.61 -6.10
C GLY A 277 -18.31 -22.47 -7.24
N ILE A 278 -17.84 -21.26 -7.54
CA ILE A 278 -16.85 -20.99 -8.59
C ILE A 278 -15.49 -20.81 -7.93
N HIS A 279 -14.54 -21.69 -8.24
CA HIS A 279 -13.16 -21.50 -7.83
C HIS A 279 -12.53 -20.37 -8.66
N PRO A 280 -12.11 -19.24 -8.06
CA PRO A 280 -11.70 -18.06 -8.80
C PRO A 280 -10.49 -18.28 -9.72
N ASP A 281 -9.56 -19.18 -9.35
CA ASP A 281 -8.36 -19.46 -10.15
C ASP A 281 -8.49 -20.68 -11.11
N ARG A 282 -9.64 -21.37 -11.13
CA ARG A 282 -9.86 -22.55 -11.99
C ARG A 282 -11.08 -22.42 -12.89
N ASP A 283 -12.16 -21.88 -12.33
CA ASP A 283 -13.49 -21.84 -12.95
C ASP A 283 -13.82 -20.47 -13.52
N ALA A 284 -12.95 -19.48 -13.36
CA ALA A 284 -13.01 -18.15 -13.97
C ALA A 284 -11.58 -17.70 -14.35
N GLU A 285 -11.48 -16.71 -15.24
CA GLU A 285 -10.18 -16.13 -15.62
C GLU A 285 -10.08 -14.71 -15.04
N LEU A 286 -9.39 -14.58 -13.90
CA LEU A 286 -9.14 -13.28 -13.28
C LEU A 286 -7.91 -12.61 -13.89
N ILE A 287 -8.10 -11.43 -14.47
CA ILE A 287 -7.01 -10.66 -15.08
C ILE A 287 -6.84 -9.30 -14.42
N VAL A 288 -5.61 -8.79 -14.42
CA VAL A 288 -5.29 -7.46 -13.89
C VAL A 288 -5.23 -6.45 -15.02
N LEU A 289 -6.05 -5.41 -14.96
CA LEU A 289 -6.05 -4.29 -15.91
C LEU A 289 -6.19 -2.97 -15.16
N PRO A 290 -5.51 -1.89 -15.58
CA PRO A 290 -5.80 -0.53 -15.11
C PRO A 290 -7.27 -0.15 -15.35
N PRO A 291 -7.91 0.66 -14.48
CA PRO A 291 -9.34 0.96 -14.60
C PRO A 291 -9.81 1.49 -15.97
N PRO A 292 -9.08 2.41 -16.64
CA PRO A 292 -9.46 2.83 -18.00
C PRO A 292 -9.47 1.66 -19.00
N GLU A 293 -8.49 0.76 -18.88
CA GLU A 293 -8.39 -0.41 -19.75
C GLU A 293 -9.46 -1.45 -19.45
N MET A 294 -9.93 -1.57 -18.20
CA MET A 294 -11.06 -2.43 -17.85
C MET A 294 -12.30 -2.04 -18.65
N LEU A 295 -12.62 -0.74 -18.69
CA LEU A 295 -13.76 -0.22 -19.46
C LEU A 295 -13.60 -0.48 -20.97
N SER A 296 -12.43 -0.15 -21.54
CA SER A 296 -12.21 -0.34 -22.98
C SER A 296 -12.20 -1.82 -23.38
N ASN A 297 -11.71 -2.72 -22.53
CA ASN A 297 -11.76 -4.16 -22.77
C ASN A 297 -13.18 -4.74 -22.64
N LEU A 298 -14.01 -4.17 -21.74
CA LEU A 298 -15.42 -4.56 -21.63
C LEU A 298 -16.18 -4.19 -22.91
N GLU A 299 -15.96 -2.96 -23.40
CA GLU A 299 -16.52 -2.44 -24.65
C GLU A 299 -16.04 -3.27 -25.86
N ALA A 300 -14.75 -3.58 -25.95
CA ALA A 300 -14.17 -4.40 -27.02
C ALA A 300 -14.61 -5.89 -26.96
N GLY A 301 -15.27 -6.30 -25.88
CA GLY A 301 -15.74 -7.68 -25.69
C GLY A 301 -14.64 -8.68 -25.37
N THR A 302 -13.45 -8.20 -24.95
CA THR A 302 -12.33 -9.07 -24.56
C THR A 302 -12.45 -9.54 -23.11
N ILE A 303 -13.19 -8.83 -22.25
CA ILE A 303 -13.58 -9.29 -20.91
C ILE A 303 -15.09 -9.35 -20.78
N ASP A 304 -15.59 -10.23 -19.90
CA ASP A 304 -17.01 -10.45 -19.66
C ASP A 304 -17.56 -9.63 -18.50
N ALA A 305 -16.71 -9.35 -17.52
CA ALA A 305 -17.05 -8.54 -16.37
C ALA A 305 -15.82 -7.80 -15.83
N MET A 306 -16.07 -6.83 -14.97
CA MET A 306 -15.03 -6.08 -14.28
C MET A 306 -15.49 -5.73 -12.86
N VAL A 307 -14.55 -5.72 -11.93
CA VAL A 307 -14.75 -5.13 -10.60
C VAL A 307 -13.88 -3.89 -10.50
N ALA A 308 -14.39 -2.79 -11.04
CA ALA A 308 -13.63 -1.55 -11.18
C ALA A 308 -13.86 -0.61 -9.99
N PRO A 309 -12.91 0.28 -9.65
CA PRO A 309 -13.22 1.45 -8.84
C PRO A 309 -14.13 2.40 -9.61
N GLU A 310 -14.95 3.18 -8.91
CA GLU A 310 -15.75 4.23 -9.54
C GLU A 310 -14.87 5.36 -10.13
N PRO A 311 -15.32 6.07 -11.17
CA PRO A 311 -16.64 5.99 -11.83
C PRO A 311 -16.72 4.99 -13.00
N PHE A 312 -15.72 4.12 -13.19
CA PHE A 312 -15.63 3.28 -14.38
C PHE A 312 -16.81 2.30 -14.53
N ASN A 313 -17.41 1.83 -13.42
CA ASN A 313 -18.64 1.04 -13.47
C ASN A 313 -19.81 1.88 -13.97
N GLN A 314 -19.98 3.10 -13.44
CA GLN A 314 -21.05 3.98 -13.89
C GLN A 314 -20.88 4.40 -15.35
N MET A 315 -19.65 4.63 -15.79
CA MET A 315 -19.35 4.94 -17.19
C MET A 315 -19.71 3.77 -18.13
N ALA A 316 -19.46 2.52 -17.72
CA ALA A 316 -19.88 1.35 -18.51
C ALA A 316 -21.41 1.29 -18.70
N VAL A 317 -22.16 1.69 -17.67
CA VAL A 317 -23.62 1.79 -17.74
C VAL A 317 -24.05 2.92 -18.67
N GLU A 318 -23.48 4.11 -18.50
CA GLU A 318 -23.83 5.29 -19.30
C GLU A 318 -23.50 5.11 -20.80
N GLN A 319 -22.43 4.37 -21.10
CA GLN A 319 -22.05 4.02 -22.47
C GLN A 319 -22.85 2.84 -23.04
N GLY A 320 -23.70 2.19 -22.23
CA GLY A 320 -24.52 1.05 -22.66
C GLY A 320 -23.71 -0.23 -22.96
N VAL A 321 -22.47 -0.32 -22.46
CA VAL A 321 -21.58 -1.48 -22.69
C VAL A 321 -21.68 -2.51 -21.57
N GLY A 322 -22.13 -2.10 -20.38
CA GLY A 322 -22.30 -2.98 -19.23
C GLY A 322 -23.48 -2.59 -18.33
N PHE A 323 -23.79 -3.48 -17.40
CA PHE A 323 -24.77 -3.25 -16.33
C PHE A 323 -24.16 -3.63 -14.99
N ILE A 324 -24.59 -2.95 -13.93
CA ILE A 324 -24.18 -3.23 -12.55
C ILE A 324 -24.92 -4.49 -12.10
N HIS A 325 -24.21 -5.61 -12.00
CA HIS A 325 -24.77 -6.84 -11.45
C HIS A 325 -24.92 -6.74 -9.93
N ARG A 326 -23.89 -6.19 -9.26
CA ARG A 326 -23.88 -6.07 -7.79
C ARG A 326 -22.93 -4.97 -7.35
N LEU A 327 -23.36 -4.12 -6.42
CA LEU A 327 -22.45 -3.18 -5.76
C LEU A 327 -21.62 -3.92 -4.71
N THR A 328 -20.34 -3.57 -4.55
CA THR A 328 -19.49 -4.23 -3.54
C THR A 328 -19.95 -3.97 -2.11
N ARG A 329 -20.66 -2.86 -1.85
CA ARG A 329 -21.36 -2.63 -0.57
C ARG A 329 -22.36 -3.72 -0.21
N GLN A 330 -22.93 -4.40 -1.20
CA GLN A 330 -23.88 -5.50 -0.99
C GLN A 330 -23.17 -6.82 -0.71
N LEU A 331 -21.84 -6.85 -0.79
CA LEU A 331 -20.99 -7.96 -0.34
C LEU A 331 -20.47 -7.71 1.07
N TRP A 332 -20.05 -6.48 1.35
CA TRP A 332 -19.59 -6.04 2.66
C TRP A 332 -19.90 -4.54 2.83
N PRO A 333 -20.98 -4.17 3.56
CA PRO A 333 -21.32 -2.78 3.81
C PRO A 333 -20.21 -2.06 4.59
N GLY A 334 -19.70 -0.98 4.03
CA GLY A 334 -18.66 -0.16 4.64
C GLY A 334 -17.27 -0.79 4.58
N HIS A 335 -17.04 -1.72 3.65
CA HIS A 335 -15.71 -2.29 3.43
C HIS A 335 -14.69 -1.19 3.05
N PRO A 336 -13.42 -1.29 3.49
CA PRO A 336 -12.39 -0.36 3.06
C PRO A 336 -12.15 -0.52 1.56
N CYS A 337 -11.78 0.55 0.84
CA CYS A 337 -11.40 0.44 -0.56
C CYS A 337 -9.99 0.97 -0.80
N CYS A 338 -9.80 2.28 -0.68
CA CYS A 338 -8.50 2.93 -0.78
C CYS A 338 -8.13 3.64 0.52
N ALA A 339 -6.84 3.91 0.67
CA ALA A 339 -6.26 4.51 1.85
C ALA A 339 -5.09 5.43 1.49
N PHE A 340 -4.94 6.46 2.32
CA PHE A 340 -3.79 7.33 2.34
C PHE A 340 -2.66 6.65 3.12
N ALA A 341 -1.51 6.45 2.48
CA ALA A 341 -0.40 5.71 3.04
C ALA A 341 0.95 6.42 2.81
N THR A 342 1.93 6.14 3.67
CA THR A 342 3.31 6.62 3.55
C THR A 342 4.29 5.49 3.83
N SER A 343 5.54 5.61 3.38
CA SER A 343 6.58 4.72 3.89
C SER A 343 6.83 5.00 5.37
N GLU A 344 7.19 3.97 6.13
CA GLU A 344 7.54 4.13 7.54
C GLU A 344 8.75 5.05 7.73
N ALA A 345 9.75 4.91 6.85
CA ALA A 345 10.96 5.72 6.88
C ALA A 345 10.63 7.22 6.75
N TRP A 346 9.78 7.57 5.79
CA TRP A 346 9.33 8.95 5.59
C TRP A 346 8.56 9.48 6.79
N MET A 347 7.61 8.70 7.32
CA MET A 347 6.83 9.06 8.49
C MET A 347 7.71 9.34 9.72
N ARG A 348 8.74 8.51 9.95
CA ARG A 348 9.70 8.68 11.05
C ARG A 348 10.60 9.89 10.86
N GLN A 349 10.93 10.22 9.62
CA GLN A 349 11.76 11.37 9.29
C GLN A 349 11.00 12.70 9.41
N TYR A 350 9.71 12.71 9.08
CA TYR A 350 8.88 13.92 9.03
C TYR A 350 7.58 13.80 9.86
N PRO A 351 7.65 13.52 11.17
CA PRO A 351 6.48 13.17 11.98
C PRO A 351 5.46 14.32 12.15
N SER A 352 5.89 15.58 12.26
CA SER A 352 4.97 16.72 12.37
C SER A 352 4.26 16.97 11.05
N THR A 353 5.02 16.88 9.95
CA THR A 353 4.51 16.96 8.57
C THR A 353 3.51 15.85 8.28
N PHE A 354 3.81 14.61 8.67
CA PHE A 354 2.91 13.47 8.53
C PHE A 354 1.58 13.70 9.26
N ARG A 355 1.62 14.18 10.50
CA ARG A 355 0.40 14.53 11.25
C ARG A 355 -0.40 15.63 10.57
N ALA A 356 0.28 16.66 10.06
CA ALA A 356 -0.34 17.78 9.35
C ALA A 356 -1.05 17.33 8.06
N VAL A 357 -0.38 16.53 7.21
CA VAL A 357 -1.00 16.04 5.97
C VAL A 357 -2.12 15.06 6.27
N ASN A 358 -1.98 14.20 7.28
CA ASN A 358 -3.06 13.28 7.66
C ASN A 358 -4.29 14.04 8.18
N LYS A 359 -4.11 15.14 8.94
CA LYS A 359 -5.24 16.02 9.30
C LYS A 359 -5.93 16.63 8.07
N ALA A 360 -5.17 17.06 7.07
CA ALA A 360 -5.72 17.56 5.81
C ALA A 360 -6.60 16.51 5.11
N ILE A 361 -6.12 15.27 5.04
CA ILE A 361 -6.86 14.15 4.45
C ILE A 361 -8.12 13.83 5.28
N ILE A 362 -8.02 13.77 6.61
CA ILE A 362 -9.16 13.50 7.49
C ILE A 362 -10.26 14.57 7.34
N ASP A 363 -9.89 15.86 7.34
CA ASP A 363 -10.84 16.96 7.08
C ASP A 363 -11.50 16.81 5.70
N SER A 364 -10.71 16.48 4.69
CA SER A 364 -11.19 16.30 3.33
C SER A 364 -12.15 15.12 3.18
N THR A 365 -11.82 13.98 3.79
CA THR A 365 -12.69 12.79 3.81
C THR A 365 -14.02 13.12 4.48
N ASN A 366 -14.00 13.86 5.59
CA ASN A 366 -15.23 14.24 6.29
C ASN A 366 -16.03 15.35 5.61
N TYR A 367 -15.39 16.21 4.83
CA TYR A 367 -16.10 17.10 3.94
C TYR A 367 -16.88 16.29 2.89
N ALA A 368 -16.21 15.32 2.26
CA ALA A 368 -16.80 14.45 1.24
C ALA A 368 -17.89 13.53 1.80
N SER A 369 -17.81 13.11 3.07
CA SER A 369 -18.79 12.21 3.69
C SER A 369 -20.19 12.85 3.82
N GLN A 370 -20.24 14.17 4.01
CA GLN A 370 -21.47 14.92 4.21
C GLN A 370 -22.36 14.93 2.94
N PRO A 371 -23.63 14.48 3.02
CA PRO A 371 -24.53 14.40 1.87
C PRO A 371 -24.67 15.71 1.09
N GLN A 372 -24.74 16.85 1.79
CA GLN A 372 -24.85 18.19 1.19
C GLN A 372 -23.63 18.58 0.33
N ASN A 373 -22.47 17.98 0.60
CA ASN A 373 -21.21 18.31 -0.09
C ASN A 373 -20.94 17.39 -1.28
N ARG A 374 -21.69 16.29 -1.47
CA ARG A 374 -21.40 15.26 -2.48
C ARG A 374 -21.33 15.78 -3.91
N ARG A 375 -22.23 16.68 -4.29
CA ARG A 375 -22.21 17.29 -5.63
C ARG A 375 -21.02 18.24 -5.80
N ALA A 376 -20.74 19.07 -4.80
CA ALA A 376 -19.57 19.95 -4.81
C ALA A 376 -18.25 19.15 -4.87
N ALA A 377 -18.18 18.03 -4.13
CA ALA A 377 -17.07 17.10 -4.18
C ALA A 377 -16.87 16.50 -5.58
N ALA A 378 -17.94 16.03 -6.24
CA ALA A 378 -17.88 15.54 -7.61
C ALA A 378 -17.37 16.63 -8.58
N GLN A 379 -17.87 17.86 -8.45
CA GLN A 379 -17.46 19.00 -9.26
C GLN A 379 -15.99 19.37 -9.07
N ALA A 380 -15.47 19.28 -7.84
CA ALA A 380 -14.08 19.59 -7.54
C ALA A 380 -13.10 18.60 -8.19
N VAL A 381 -13.47 17.32 -8.31
CA VAL A 381 -12.56 16.26 -8.79
C VAL A 381 -12.73 15.91 -10.27
N ALA A 382 -13.87 16.23 -10.89
CA ALA A 382 -14.15 15.95 -12.31
C ALA A 382 -13.16 16.56 -13.33
N PRO A 383 -12.62 17.79 -13.16
CA PRO A 383 -11.87 18.48 -14.19
C PRO A 383 -10.66 17.72 -14.75
N ALA A 384 -10.21 18.13 -15.94
CA ALA A 384 -9.09 17.51 -16.66
C ALA A 384 -7.76 17.50 -15.89
N ALA A 385 -7.56 18.48 -15.01
CA ALA A 385 -6.39 18.54 -14.12
C ALA A 385 -6.34 17.39 -13.10
N TYR A 386 -7.47 16.72 -12.86
CA TYR A 386 -7.64 15.67 -11.87
C TYR A 386 -8.12 14.37 -12.53
N LEU A 387 -9.38 14.00 -12.33
CA LEU A 387 -9.91 12.72 -12.79
C LEU A 387 -10.12 12.70 -14.32
N ASN A 388 -10.46 13.83 -14.94
CA ASN A 388 -10.76 13.93 -16.36
C ASN A 388 -11.88 12.95 -16.80
N VAL A 389 -13.00 12.95 -16.07
CA VAL A 389 -14.15 12.06 -16.30
C VAL A 389 -15.46 12.87 -16.34
N PRO A 390 -16.54 12.35 -16.94
CA PRO A 390 -17.82 13.06 -16.98
C PRO A 390 -18.34 13.37 -15.57
N LEU A 391 -18.71 14.64 -15.33
CA LEU A 391 -19.29 15.07 -14.06
C LEU A 391 -20.56 14.28 -13.69
N ALA A 392 -21.41 13.99 -14.69
CA ALA A 392 -22.65 13.24 -14.47
C ALA A 392 -22.41 11.84 -13.88
N ALA A 393 -21.36 11.14 -14.35
CA ALA A 393 -20.97 9.85 -13.80
C ALA A 393 -20.53 9.97 -12.35
N LEU A 394 -19.73 10.98 -12.02
CA LEU A 394 -19.30 11.24 -10.64
C LEU A 394 -20.45 11.64 -9.73
N GLU A 395 -21.35 12.51 -10.17
CA GLU A 395 -22.55 12.88 -9.39
C GLU A 395 -23.44 11.66 -9.14
N SER A 396 -23.64 10.80 -10.14
CA SER A 396 -24.39 9.55 -10.00
C SER A 396 -23.77 8.60 -8.97
N VAL A 397 -22.44 8.55 -8.92
CA VAL A 397 -21.71 7.78 -7.92
C VAL A 397 -21.83 8.42 -6.54
N PHE A 398 -21.53 9.72 -6.40
CA PHE A 398 -21.37 10.38 -5.10
C PHE A 398 -22.69 10.64 -4.40
N THR A 399 -23.77 10.85 -5.16
CA THR A 399 -25.12 11.05 -4.60
C THR A 399 -25.86 9.74 -4.40
N GLY A 400 -25.39 8.65 -5.04
CA GLY A 400 -26.09 7.38 -5.02
C GLY A 400 -27.31 7.30 -5.93
N GLU A 401 -27.58 8.31 -6.73
CA GLU A 401 -28.67 8.32 -7.72
C GLU A 401 -28.15 7.91 -9.10
N PHE A 402 -28.43 6.68 -9.55
CA PHE A 402 -27.82 6.15 -10.78
C PHE A 402 -28.73 5.19 -11.52
N ASN A 403 -28.40 4.93 -12.79
CA ASN A 403 -28.98 3.83 -13.55
C ASN A 403 -28.12 2.58 -13.38
N ASP A 404 -28.74 1.41 -13.29
CA ASP A 404 -28.04 0.13 -13.17
C ASP A 404 -27.65 -0.51 -14.51
N GLY A 405 -28.11 0.04 -15.63
CA GLY A 405 -27.89 -0.51 -16.98
C GLY A 405 -28.91 -1.57 -17.41
N LEU A 406 -29.89 -1.88 -16.55
CA LEU A 406 -31.03 -2.77 -16.84
C LEU A 406 -32.35 -2.00 -16.98
N GLY A 407 -32.27 -0.67 -17.05
CA GLY A 407 -33.43 0.22 -17.14
C GLY A 407 -34.00 0.64 -15.78
N ASN A 408 -33.38 0.25 -14.67
CA ASN A 408 -33.82 0.70 -13.35
C ASN A 408 -33.00 1.89 -12.86
N ARG A 409 -33.69 2.82 -12.22
CA ARG A 409 -33.07 3.90 -11.44
C ARG A 409 -32.93 3.44 -10.00
N GLN A 410 -31.73 3.57 -9.46
CA GLN A 410 -31.36 3.23 -8.10
C GLN A 410 -31.13 4.51 -7.28
N ASN A 411 -31.41 4.44 -5.98
CA ASN A 411 -31.05 5.46 -5.01
C ASN A 411 -30.40 4.79 -3.78
N ILE A 412 -29.08 4.79 -3.76
CA ILE A 412 -28.25 4.17 -2.72
C ILE A 412 -27.18 5.20 -2.32
N PRO A 413 -27.51 6.15 -1.42
CA PRO A 413 -26.67 7.31 -1.11
C PRO A 413 -25.24 6.96 -0.66
N ASP A 414 -25.08 5.80 -0.04
CA ASP A 414 -23.85 5.25 0.49
C ASP A 414 -23.25 4.15 -0.43
N ARG A 415 -23.55 4.18 -1.75
CA ARG A 415 -22.86 3.33 -2.75
C ARG A 415 -21.35 3.54 -2.76
N ILE A 416 -20.94 4.78 -2.52
CA ILE A 416 -19.60 5.17 -2.09
C ILE A 416 -19.77 6.05 -0.85
N ASP A 417 -18.91 5.87 0.13
CA ASP A 417 -18.88 6.75 1.29
C ASP A 417 -17.43 7.03 1.70
N PHE A 418 -17.23 8.04 2.55
CA PHE A 418 -15.93 8.56 2.94
C PHE A 418 -15.85 8.51 4.46
N ASP A 419 -15.10 7.55 4.99
CA ASP A 419 -14.85 7.41 6.43
C ASP A 419 -13.33 7.27 6.62
N PRO A 420 -12.67 8.21 7.32
CA PRO A 420 -11.22 8.21 7.43
C PRO A 420 -10.69 7.15 8.40
N TYR A 421 -11.55 6.47 9.15
CA TYR A 421 -11.14 5.65 10.27
C TYR A 421 -10.63 4.26 9.82
N PRO A 422 -9.34 3.92 10.05
CA PRO A 422 -8.78 2.65 9.61
C PRO A 422 -9.00 1.59 10.68
N TRP A 423 -10.19 0.98 10.68
CA TRP A 423 -10.51 -0.15 11.58
C TRP A 423 -9.48 -1.28 11.43
N LYS A 424 -9.01 -1.84 12.55
CA LYS A 424 -8.08 -2.98 12.51
C LYS A 424 -8.77 -4.28 12.09
N SER A 425 -10.09 -4.39 12.27
CA SER A 425 -10.89 -5.53 11.77
C SER A 425 -10.79 -5.68 10.25
N PHE A 426 -10.57 -4.57 9.53
CA PHE A 426 -10.26 -4.59 8.10
C PHE A 426 -8.97 -5.35 7.81
N SER A 427 -7.89 -5.02 8.52
CA SER A 427 -6.60 -5.69 8.37
C SER A 427 -6.73 -7.19 8.64
N TYR A 428 -7.48 -7.57 9.68
CA TYR A 428 -7.68 -8.95 10.05
C TYR A 428 -8.39 -9.72 8.94
N TRP A 429 -9.54 -9.22 8.46
CA TRP A 429 -10.25 -9.87 7.36
C TRP A 429 -9.38 -9.95 6.09
N ILE A 430 -8.69 -8.87 5.73
CA ILE A 430 -7.84 -8.84 4.54
C ILE A 430 -6.73 -9.90 4.64
N THR A 431 -6.01 -9.95 5.76
CA THR A 431 -4.92 -10.92 5.95
C THR A 431 -5.44 -12.35 6.01
N THR A 432 -6.60 -12.60 6.61
CA THR A 432 -7.29 -13.91 6.56
C THR A 432 -7.65 -14.30 5.13
N GLN A 433 -8.15 -13.38 4.30
CA GLN A 433 -8.44 -13.68 2.89
C GLN A 433 -7.18 -13.84 2.03
N LEU A 434 -6.10 -13.10 2.33
CA LEU A 434 -4.80 -13.32 1.67
C LEU A 434 -4.26 -14.72 1.95
N GLN A 435 -4.43 -15.23 3.17
CA GLN A 435 -4.10 -16.61 3.53
C GLN A 435 -5.00 -17.62 2.83
N ARG A 436 -6.33 -17.39 2.85
CA ARG A 436 -7.30 -18.27 2.19
C ARG A 436 -6.92 -18.55 0.74
N TRP A 437 -6.57 -17.50 0.00
CA TRP A 437 -6.28 -17.59 -1.43
C TRP A 437 -4.80 -17.84 -1.74
N GLY A 438 -4.00 -18.26 -0.76
CA GLY A 438 -2.61 -18.66 -0.95
C GLY A 438 -1.64 -17.51 -1.30
N PHE A 439 -2.06 -16.25 -1.15
CA PHE A 439 -1.17 -15.10 -1.29
C PHE A 439 -0.23 -14.95 -0.09
N LEU A 440 -0.72 -15.37 1.08
CA LEU A 440 0.04 -15.48 2.31
C LEU A 440 0.24 -16.98 2.59
N THR A 441 1.46 -17.41 2.89
CA THR A 441 1.74 -18.83 3.14
C THR A 441 0.92 -19.33 4.32
N PRO A 442 0.39 -20.58 4.30
CA PRO A 442 -0.35 -21.14 5.43
C PRO A 442 0.48 -21.10 6.73
N GLY A 443 -0.14 -20.65 7.82
CA GLY A 443 0.49 -20.59 9.13
C GLY A 443 -0.33 -19.74 10.11
N ASN A 444 0.05 -19.78 11.39
CA ASN A 444 -0.61 -18.97 12.42
C ASN A 444 -0.07 -17.54 12.37
N TRP A 445 -0.73 -16.68 11.60
CA TRP A 445 -0.33 -15.29 11.45
C TRP A 445 -0.81 -14.45 12.62
N GLN A 446 0.08 -13.61 13.13
CA GLN A 446 -0.26 -12.67 14.20
C GLN A 446 -0.98 -11.46 13.61
N HIS A 447 -2.27 -11.62 13.29
CA HIS A 447 -3.11 -10.60 12.67
C HIS A 447 -3.09 -9.26 13.44
N GLU A 448 -3.04 -9.33 14.78
CA GLU A 448 -2.91 -8.16 15.65
C GLU A 448 -1.60 -7.42 15.40
N ALA A 449 -0.45 -8.12 15.42
CA ALA A 449 0.85 -7.52 15.19
C ALA A 449 0.96 -6.88 13.80
N ILE A 450 0.37 -7.52 12.78
CA ILE A 450 0.34 -6.97 11.41
C ILE A 450 -0.51 -5.70 11.37
N ALA A 451 -1.69 -5.71 11.99
CA ALA A 451 -2.57 -4.55 12.03
C ALA A 451 -1.94 -3.39 12.84
N ASP A 452 -1.29 -3.69 13.97
CA ASP A 452 -0.58 -2.73 14.80
C ASP A 452 0.59 -2.08 14.05
N ASP A 453 1.29 -2.86 13.23
CA ASP A 453 2.38 -2.36 12.43
C ASP A 453 1.88 -1.47 11.28
N VAL A 454 0.86 -1.91 10.54
CA VAL A 454 0.47 -1.24 9.28
C VAL A 454 -0.61 -0.18 9.46
N PHE A 455 -1.62 -0.40 10.32
CA PHE A 455 -2.78 0.48 10.45
C PHE A 455 -2.60 1.49 11.58
N MET A 456 -2.53 2.78 11.23
CA MET A 456 -2.30 3.88 12.18
C MET A 456 -3.58 4.31 12.93
N THR A 457 -4.43 3.35 13.33
CA THR A 457 -5.77 3.59 13.91
C THR A 457 -5.75 4.50 15.14
N GLY A 458 -4.81 4.28 16.07
CA GLY A 458 -4.69 5.11 17.27
C GLY A 458 -4.37 6.56 16.93
N LEU A 459 -3.49 6.78 15.97
CA LEU A 459 -3.13 8.11 15.50
C LEU A 459 -4.28 8.75 14.73
N ALA A 460 -4.92 8.05 13.79
CA ALA A 460 -6.07 8.56 13.05
C ALA A 460 -7.19 9.01 14.00
N ARG A 461 -7.47 8.22 15.05
CA ARG A 461 -8.40 8.59 16.12
C ARG A 461 -7.98 9.86 16.85
N GLN A 462 -6.71 9.94 17.25
CA GLN A 462 -6.17 11.10 17.95
C GLN A 462 -6.36 12.37 17.09
N LEU A 463 -5.92 12.33 15.83
CA LEU A 463 -6.02 13.47 14.92
C LEU A 463 -7.48 13.85 14.65
N SER A 464 -8.38 12.87 14.44
CA SER A 464 -9.81 13.15 14.27
C SER A 464 -10.42 13.88 15.48
N LYS A 465 -10.04 13.50 16.72
CA LYS A 465 -10.47 14.21 17.94
C LYS A 465 -9.93 15.63 18.01
N GLU A 466 -8.66 15.84 17.65
CA GLU A 466 -8.05 17.18 17.57
C GLU A 466 -8.77 18.08 16.55
N LEU A 467 -9.40 17.49 15.53
CA LEU A 467 -10.22 18.18 14.53
C LEU A 467 -11.68 18.39 14.97
N GLY A 468 -12.03 18.04 16.21
CA GLY A 468 -13.39 18.20 16.74
C GLY A 468 -14.39 17.15 16.25
N GLN A 469 -13.90 16.02 15.73
CA GLN A 469 -14.74 14.94 15.21
C GLN A 469 -14.97 13.86 16.27
N ASN A 470 -15.91 12.96 16.00
CA ASN A 470 -16.31 11.88 16.91
C ASN A 470 -15.89 10.50 16.36
N PRO A 471 -14.59 10.19 16.28
CA PRO A 471 -14.15 8.90 15.79
C PRO A 471 -14.54 7.77 16.76
N PRO A 472 -14.68 6.53 16.27
CA PRO A 472 -14.95 5.37 17.12
C PRO A 472 -13.92 5.19 18.26
N SER A 473 -14.40 4.75 19.42
CA SER A 473 -13.55 4.38 20.56
C SER A 473 -12.97 2.96 20.43
N LEU A 474 -13.62 2.11 19.64
CA LEU A 474 -13.19 0.74 19.35
C LEU A 474 -12.22 0.72 18.16
N ILE A 475 -11.26 -0.21 18.18
CA ILE A 475 -10.33 -0.47 17.07
C ILE A 475 -10.77 -1.66 16.20
N LEU A 476 -11.58 -2.54 16.77
CA LEU A 476 -12.14 -3.74 16.16
C LEU A 476 -13.67 -3.65 16.22
N ARG A 477 -14.32 -4.26 15.23
CA ARG A 477 -15.75 -4.51 15.21
C ARG A 477 -16.02 -5.80 14.44
N PHE A 478 -17.18 -6.39 14.66
CA PHE A 478 -17.69 -7.42 13.75
C PHE A 478 -17.89 -6.81 12.37
N GLU A 479 -17.52 -7.55 11.34
CA GLU A 479 -17.82 -7.18 9.97
C GLU A 479 -18.95 -8.09 9.49
N ASP A 480 -20.09 -7.48 9.13
CA ASP A 480 -21.25 -8.17 8.60
C ASP A 480 -21.13 -8.25 7.07
N LEU A 481 -20.82 -9.44 6.54
CA LEU A 481 -20.73 -9.69 5.11
C LEU A 481 -22.04 -10.29 4.59
N ALA A 482 -22.17 -10.38 3.27
CA ALA A 482 -23.40 -10.83 2.63
C ALA A 482 -23.76 -12.29 2.90
N TYR A 483 -22.78 -13.15 3.15
CA TYR A 483 -23.00 -14.60 3.30
C TYR A 483 -22.67 -15.12 4.70
N ASP A 484 -22.00 -14.31 5.54
CA ASP A 484 -21.52 -14.65 6.88
C ASP A 484 -21.10 -13.40 7.66
N ARG A 485 -20.67 -13.60 8.90
CA ARG A 485 -20.12 -12.57 9.78
C ARG A 485 -18.67 -12.92 10.10
N PHE A 486 -17.79 -11.92 10.05
CA PHE A 486 -16.42 -12.03 10.50
C PHE A 486 -16.26 -11.50 11.92
N ASP A 487 -15.80 -12.37 12.81
CA ASP A 487 -15.35 -12.00 14.15
C ASP A 487 -13.82 -11.82 14.14
N PRO A 488 -13.30 -10.59 14.34
CA PRO A 488 -11.85 -10.38 14.35
C PRO A 488 -11.13 -11.04 15.54
N SER A 489 -11.83 -11.55 16.54
CA SER A 489 -11.22 -12.33 17.63
C SER A 489 -10.96 -13.80 17.25
N GLU A 490 -11.59 -14.30 16.19
CA GLU A 490 -11.49 -15.70 15.74
C GLU A 490 -11.19 -15.83 14.22
N PRO A 491 -10.12 -15.19 13.69
CA PRO A 491 -9.85 -15.17 12.25
C PRO A 491 -9.58 -16.56 11.65
N GLU A 492 -8.92 -17.44 12.39
CA GLU A 492 -8.62 -18.81 11.95
C GLU A 492 -9.88 -19.69 11.89
N GLN A 493 -10.81 -19.49 12.83
CA GLN A 493 -12.10 -20.19 12.80
C GLN A 493 -12.95 -19.72 11.62
N TYR A 494 -12.95 -18.41 11.34
CA TYR A 494 -13.59 -17.88 10.15
C TYR A 494 -12.97 -18.49 8.89
N LEU A 495 -11.63 -18.50 8.78
CA LEU A 495 -10.92 -19.11 7.65
C LEU A 495 -11.34 -20.57 7.43
N GLN A 496 -11.29 -21.39 8.47
CA GLN A 496 -11.67 -22.79 8.39
C GLN A 496 -13.14 -22.96 7.97
N ALA A 497 -14.05 -22.17 8.54
CA ALA A 497 -15.46 -22.20 8.18
C ALA A 497 -15.70 -21.80 6.71
N GLN A 498 -14.91 -20.87 6.17
CA GLN A 498 -14.97 -20.52 4.74
C GLN A 498 -14.52 -21.70 3.87
N ILE A 499 -13.40 -22.35 4.21
CA ILE A 499 -12.85 -23.50 3.48
C ILE A 499 -13.84 -24.66 3.50
N ASP A 500 -14.35 -25.02 4.69
CA ASP A 500 -15.30 -26.13 4.86
C ASP A 500 -16.61 -25.89 4.08
N ARG A 501 -17.03 -24.63 3.96
CA ARG A 501 -18.29 -24.26 3.31
C ARG A 501 -18.24 -24.35 1.79
N TRP A 502 -17.12 -23.98 1.16
CA TRP A 502 -17.04 -23.87 -0.31
C TRP A 502 -15.97 -24.74 -0.97
N ASP A 503 -15.29 -25.60 -0.21
CA ASP A 503 -14.35 -26.62 -0.71
C ASP A 503 -13.07 -26.07 -1.38
N PHE A 504 -12.74 -24.79 -1.12
CA PHE A 504 -11.48 -24.10 -1.45
C PHE A 504 -11.33 -22.70 -0.82
#